data_AF-A0A521R1Y5-F1
#
_entry.id   AF-A0A521R1Y5-F1
#
_cell.length_a   1.000
_cell.length_b   1.000
_cell.length_c   1.000
_cell.angle_alpha   90.00
_cell.angle_beta   90.00
_cell.angle_gamma   90.00
#
_symmetry.space_group_name_H-M   'P 1'
#
loop_
_entity.id
_entity.type
_entity.pdbx_description
1 polymer ?
#
loop_
_entity_poly.entity_id
_entity_poly.type
_entity_poly.pdbx_seq_one_letter_code
_entity_poly.pdbx_strand_id
1 'polypeptide(L)'
;MEPRKKNKRRRRDRVQDSSFMDTVRSAFIRWVALEKWREVEDLRSTLGLDLGQAVDEAARFPGRGRYQPLWVARWKAEVRPEVTGVDAGSLFGAIEKAVAASVDEEEAERKARGDRPLDEDPEYKAFVDAALESLLAEGAATLGTG
;
A
#
# COMPACT_ATOMS: atom_id res chain seq x y z
N MET A 1 36.93 -9.55 46.80
CA MET A 1 36.49 -10.01 45.46
C MET A 1 35.16 -9.32 45.17
N GLU A 2 35.20 -8.13 44.57
CA GLU A 2 33.98 -7.35 44.27
C GLU A 2 33.55 -7.59 42.82
N PRO A 3 32.25 -7.82 42.53
CA PRO A 3 31.79 -7.93 41.16
C PRO A 3 31.52 -6.54 40.56
N ARG A 4 32.40 -6.10 39.64
CA ARG A 4 32.16 -4.93 38.79
C ARG A 4 30.98 -5.20 37.85
N LYS A 5 29.85 -4.51 38.09
CA LYS A 5 28.68 -4.47 37.20
C LYS A 5 29.09 -3.96 35.81
N LYS A 6 29.10 -4.84 34.81
CA LYS A 6 29.20 -4.46 33.39
C LYS A 6 27.89 -3.81 32.96
N ASN A 7 27.92 -2.49 32.74
CA ASN A 7 26.83 -1.75 32.13
C ASN A 7 26.51 -2.33 30.75
N LYS A 8 25.33 -2.95 30.61
CA LYS A 8 24.73 -3.28 29.31
C LYS A 8 24.48 -1.96 28.58
N ARG A 9 25.29 -1.67 27.57
CA ARG A 9 24.96 -0.66 26.55
C ARG A 9 23.63 -1.06 25.92
N ARG A 10 22.56 -0.35 26.26
CA ARG A 10 21.32 -0.37 25.47
C ARG A 10 21.69 0.06 24.06
N ARG A 11 21.60 -0.87 23.09
CA ARG A 11 21.50 -0.52 21.67
C ARG A 11 20.29 0.39 21.57
N ARG A 12 20.55 1.68 21.39
CA ARG A 12 19.54 2.64 20.98
C ARG A 12 19.39 2.35 19.50
N ASP A 13 18.39 1.55 19.16
CA ASP A 13 18.02 1.35 17.77
C ASP A 13 17.83 2.73 17.15
N ARG A 14 18.60 2.99 16.09
CA ARG A 14 18.43 4.17 15.25
C ARG A 14 17.01 4.04 14.72
N VAL A 15 16.09 4.84 15.25
CA VAL A 15 14.85 5.15 14.54
C VAL A 15 15.32 5.73 13.22
N GLN A 16 15.19 4.94 12.16
CA GLN A 16 15.45 5.39 10.82
C GLN A 16 14.36 6.43 10.57
N ASP A 17 14.72 7.71 10.60
CA ASP A 17 13.81 8.80 10.22
C ASP A 17 13.34 8.50 8.80
N SER A 18 12.15 7.91 8.67
CA SER A 18 11.47 7.80 7.38
C SER A 18 11.18 9.21 6.92
N SER A 19 11.55 9.54 5.68
CA SER A 19 11.19 10.84 5.13
C SER A 19 9.66 10.95 5.05
N PHE A 20 9.12 12.17 5.07
CA PHE A 20 7.69 12.40 4.88
C PHE A 20 7.16 11.67 3.63
N MET A 21 7.93 11.66 2.55
CA MET A 21 7.58 10.95 1.31
C MET A 21 7.52 9.42 1.48
N ASP A 22 8.36 8.83 2.34
CA ASP A 22 8.31 7.40 2.64
C ASP A 22 7.04 7.05 3.42
N THR A 23 6.60 7.94 4.32
CA THR A 23 5.34 7.79 5.04
C THR A 23 4.14 7.91 4.10
N VAL A 24 4.13 8.91 3.22
CA VAL A 24 3.07 9.09 2.22
C VAL A 24 2.99 7.90 1.28
N ARG A 25 4.14 7.41 0.78
CA ARG A 25 4.22 6.22 -0.07
C ARG A 25 3.63 4.99 0.64
N SER A 26 4.00 4.79 1.89
CA SER A 26 3.47 3.67 2.70
C SER A 26 1.96 3.77 2.90
N ALA A 27 1.45 4.98 3.16
CA ALA A 27 0.01 5.23 3.28
C ALA A 27 -0.72 4.99 1.95
N PHE A 28 -0.14 5.40 0.81
CA PHE A 28 -0.68 5.15 -0.52
C PHE A 28 -0.79 3.64 -0.81
N ILE A 29 0.26 2.87 -0.51
CA ILE A 29 0.25 1.40 -0.66
C ILE A 29 -0.90 0.80 0.15
N ARG A 30 -1.03 1.20 1.42
CA ARG A 30 -2.11 0.71 2.30
C ARG A 30 -3.48 1.08 1.77
N TRP A 31 -3.64 2.30 1.26
CA TRP A 31 -4.90 2.78 0.69
C TRP A 31 -5.30 1.98 -0.56
N VAL A 32 -4.39 1.82 -1.53
CA VAL A 32 -4.67 1.01 -2.74
C VAL A 32 -4.99 -0.44 -2.35
N ALA A 33 -4.27 -1.00 -1.37
CA ALA A 33 -4.53 -2.36 -0.88
C ALA A 33 -5.94 -2.50 -0.27
N LEU A 34 -6.40 -1.49 0.50
CA LEU A 34 -7.75 -1.46 1.06
C LEU A 34 -8.83 -1.34 -0.02
N GLU A 35 -8.62 -0.50 -1.02
CA GLU A 35 -9.56 -0.38 -2.14
C GLU A 35 -9.66 -1.69 -2.92
N LYS A 36 -8.53 -2.37 -3.15
CA LYS A 36 -8.51 -3.68 -3.81
C LYS A 36 -9.15 -4.78 -2.98
N TRP A 37 -8.95 -4.77 -1.67
CA TRP A 37 -9.64 -5.67 -0.75
C TRP A 37 -11.16 -5.47 -0.81
N ARG A 38 -11.61 -4.21 -0.77
CA ARG A 38 -13.04 -3.86 -0.90
C ARG A 38 -13.60 -4.34 -2.23
N GLU A 39 -12.89 -4.13 -3.34
CA GLU A 39 -13.30 -4.61 -4.66
C GLU A 39 -13.47 -6.14 -4.68
N VAL A 40 -12.55 -6.91 -4.09
CA VAL A 40 -12.69 -8.38 -3.97
C VAL A 40 -13.95 -8.73 -3.18
N GLU A 41 -14.19 -8.10 -2.03
CA GLU A 41 -15.36 -8.38 -1.19
C GLU A 41 -16.68 -7.94 -1.87
N ASP A 42 -16.67 -6.83 -2.60
CA ASP A 42 -17.81 -6.34 -3.36
C ASP A 42 -18.16 -7.28 -4.51
N LEU A 43 -17.15 -7.79 -5.24
CA LEU A 43 -17.33 -8.79 -6.29
C LEU A 43 -17.96 -10.09 -5.74
N ARG A 44 -17.55 -10.51 -4.55
CA ARG A 44 -18.12 -11.69 -3.88
C ARG A 44 -19.54 -11.45 -3.42
N SER A 45 -19.79 -10.33 -2.73
CA SER A 45 -21.08 -10.03 -2.12
C SER A 45 -22.15 -9.61 -3.13
N THR A 46 -21.77 -8.89 -4.18
CA THR A 46 -22.70 -8.33 -5.17
C THR A 46 -22.91 -9.25 -6.36
N LEU A 47 -21.84 -9.88 -6.87
CA LEU A 47 -21.91 -10.73 -8.06
C LEU A 47 -21.89 -12.23 -7.73
N GLY A 48 -21.75 -12.60 -6.45
CA GLY A 48 -21.74 -13.99 -6.01
C GLY A 48 -20.53 -14.78 -6.51
N LEU A 49 -19.45 -14.09 -6.90
CA LEU A 49 -18.22 -14.74 -7.36
C LEU A 49 -17.57 -15.52 -6.22
N ASP A 50 -16.96 -16.66 -6.55
CA ASP A 50 -16.06 -17.30 -5.61
C ASP A 50 -14.79 -16.44 -5.39
N LEU A 51 -14.02 -16.74 -4.35
CA LEU A 51 -12.86 -15.93 -3.99
C LEU A 51 -11.82 -15.87 -5.12
N GLY A 52 -11.60 -16.97 -5.83
CA GLY A 52 -10.62 -17.00 -6.92
C GLY A 52 -11.06 -16.16 -8.11
N GLN A 53 -12.33 -16.26 -8.47
CA GLN A 53 -12.95 -15.42 -9.50
C GLN A 53 -12.89 -13.94 -9.14
N ALA A 54 -13.21 -13.59 -7.88
CA ALA A 54 -13.15 -12.21 -7.41
C ALA A 54 -11.71 -11.67 -7.40
N VAL A 55 -10.73 -12.45 -6.98
CA VAL A 55 -9.31 -12.09 -7.04
C VAL A 55 -8.83 -11.93 -8.49
N ASP A 56 -9.21 -12.83 -9.39
CA ASP A 56 -8.83 -12.74 -10.81
C ASP A 56 -9.48 -11.51 -11.49
N GLU A 57 -10.72 -11.16 -11.12
CA GLU A 57 -11.42 -9.98 -11.65
C GLU A 57 -10.89 -8.65 -11.06
N ALA A 58 -10.58 -8.61 -9.76
CA ALA A 58 -9.98 -7.46 -9.07
C ALA A 58 -8.54 -7.17 -9.52
N ALA A 59 -7.90 -8.08 -10.28
CA ALA A 59 -6.57 -7.90 -10.86
C ALA A 59 -6.51 -6.78 -11.93
N ARG A 60 -7.61 -6.08 -12.20
CA ARG A 60 -7.65 -4.95 -13.14
C ARG A 60 -7.20 -3.66 -12.46
N PHE A 61 -6.21 -2.98 -13.03
CA PHE A 61 -5.70 -1.70 -12.53
C PHE A 61 -5.93 -0.59 -13.55
N PRO A 62 -7.19 -0.12 -13.74
CA PRO A 62 -7.47 1.02 -14.59
C PRO A 62 -6.72 2.26 -14.08
N GLY A 63 -6.30 3.15 -14.97
CA GLY A 63 -5.55 4.36 -14.60
C GLY A 63 -4.03 4.19 -14.60
N ARG A 64 -3.49 2.97 -14.47
CA ARG A 64 -2.04 2.70 -14.51
C ARG A 64 -1.41 2.75 -15.91
N GLY A 65 -2.23 2.91 -16.95
CA GLY A 65 -1.79 3.06 -18.33
C GLY A 65 -0.83 1.95 -18.75
N ARG A 66 0.37 2.33 -19.22
CA ARG A 66 1.38 1.39 -19.71
C ARG A 66 1.97 0.47 -18.63
N TYR A 67 1.87 0.83 -17.36
CA TYR A 67 2.42 0.05 -16.24
C TYR A 67 1.40 -0.98 -15.72
N GLN A 68 0.15 -0.94 -16.20
CA GLN A 68 -0.89 -1.90 -15.79
C GLN A 68 -0.44 -3.38 -15.90
N PRO A 69 0.27 -3.84 -16.95
CA PRO A 69 0.70 -5.24 -17.03
C PRO A 69 1.61 -5.68 -15.88
N LEU A 70 2.45 -4.78 -15.37
CA LEU A 70 3.34 -5.02 -14.23
C LEU A 70 2.52 -5.23 -12.95
N TRP A 71 1.54 -4.36 -12.70
CA TRP A 71 0.64 -4.49 -11.55
C TRP A 71 -0.17 -5.79 -11.59
N VAL A 72 -0.72 -6.15 -12.76
CA VAL A 72 -1.43 -7.42 -12.97
C VAL A 72 -0.51 -8.61 -12.67
N ALA A 73 0.75 -8.56 -13.13
CA ALA A 73 1.71 -9.64 -12.90
C ALA A 73 2.02 -9.81 -11.41
N ARG A 74 2.24 -8.70 -10.69
CA ARG A 74 2.48 -8.70 -9.24
C ARG A 74 1.29 -9.21 -8.46
N TRP A 75 0.08 -8.77 -8.80
CA TRP A 75 -1.16 -9.29 -8.22
C TRP A 75 -1.26 -10.80 -8.37
N LYS A 76 -1.05 -11.33 -9.58
CA LYS A 76 -1.12 -12.78 -9.83
C LYS A 76 -0.04 -13.57 -9.08
N ALA A 77 1.15 -12.99 -8.92
CA ALA A 77 2.26 -13.65 -8.24
C ALA A 77 2.05 -13.70 -6.71
N GLU A 78 1.51 -12.64 -6.12
CA GLU A 78 1.44 -12.48 -4.67
C GLU A 78 0.06 -12.84 -4.10
N VAL A 79 -1.04 -12.53 -4.79
CA VAL A 79 -2.41 -12.68 -4.27
C VAL A 79 -3.04 -14.02 -4.65
N ARG A 80 -2.85 -14.46 -5.89
CA ARG A 80 -3.47 -15.70 -6.39
C ARG A 80 -3.10 -16.96 -5.59
N PRO A 81 -1.86 -17.13 -5.10
CA PRO A 81 -1.53 -18.28 -4.25
C PRO A 81 -2.33 -18.33 -2.94
N GLU A 82 -2.78 -17.18 -2.43
CA GLU A 82 -3.53 -17.05 -1.18
C GLU A 82 -5.05 -17.26 -1.35
N VAL A 83 -5.50 -17.67 -2.54
CA VAL A 83 -6.92 -17.95 -2.81
C VAL A 83 -7.39 -19.27 -2.16
N THR A 84 -6.48 -20.20 -1.86
CA THR A 84 -6.84 -21.53 -1.34
C THR A 84 -6.85 -21.56 0.18
N GLY A 85 -8.03 -21.34 0.78
CA GLY A 85 -8.34 -21.77 2.15
C GLY A 85 -7.78 -20.93 3.30
N VAL A 86 -7.55 -19.62 3.08
CA VAL A 86 -6.85 -18.76 4.04
C VAL A 86 -7.78 -17.77 4.72
N ASP A 87 -7.38 -17.35 5.92
CA ASP A 87 -8.02 -16.27 6.67
C ASP A 87 -7.91 -14.92 5.92
N ALA A 88 -8.85 -14.02 6.18
CA ALA A 88 -8.92 -12.71 5.54
C ALA A 88 -7.64 -11.86 5.74
N GLY A 89 -6.92 -12.04 6.85
CA GLY A 89 -5.69 -11.30 7.14
C GLY A 89 -4.54 -11.70 6.24
N SER A 90 -4.39 -13.00 5.96
CA SER A 90 -3.37 -13.52 5.04
C SER A 90 -3.58 -13.00 3.60
N LEU A 91 -4.83 -13.04 3.12
CA LEU A 91 -5.16 -12.50 1.79
C LEU A 91 -4.92 -10.99 1.70
N PHE A 92 -5.33 -10.23 2.72
CA PHE A 92 -5.04 -8.79 2.76
C PHE A 92 -3.53 -8.50 2.77
N GLY A 93 -2.75 -9.27 3.54
CA GLY A 93 -1.29 -9.15 3.58
C GLY A 93 -0.65 -9.41 2.20
N ALA A 94 -1.15 -10.39 1.45
CA ALA A 94 -0.73 -10.62 0.08
C ALA A 94 -1.10 -9.48 -0.88
N ILE A 95 -2.29 -8.91 -0.75
CA ILE A 95 -2.70 -7.72 -1.53
C ILE A 95 -1.75 -6.55 -1.24
N GLU A 96 -1.48 -6.26 0.03
CA GLU A 96 -0.55 -5.19 0.41
C GLU A 96 0.85 -5.41 -0.16
N LYS A 97 1.35 -6.65 -0.11
CA LYS A 97 2.63 -7.04 -0.70
C LYS A 97 2.64 -6.87 -2.23
N ALA A 98 1.58 -7.25 -2.91
CA ALA A 98 1.43 -7.09 -4.36
C ALA A 98 1.49 -5.61 -4.77
N VAL A 99 0.76 -4.76 -4.05
CA VAL A 99 0.72 -3.31 -4.29
C VAL A 99 2.08 -2.68 -4.01
N ALA A 100 2.73 -3.01 -2.90
CA ALA A 100 4.06 -2.50 -2.56
C ALA A 100 5.07 -2.83 -3.67
N ALA A 101 5.13 -4.10 -4.09
CA ALA A 101 6.03 -4.53 -5.15
C ALA A 101 5.71 -3.89 -6.51
N SER A 102 4.42 -3.62 -6.79
CA SER A 102 4.01 -2.92 -8.02
C SER A 102 4.45 -1.46 -8.01
N VAL A 103 4.32 -0.77 -6.87
CA VAL A 103 4.79 0.61 -6.68
C VAL A 103 6.29 0.72 -6.88
N ASP A 104 7.07 -0.19 -6.28
CA ASP A 104 8.53 -0.18 -6.40
C ASP A 104 9.00 -0.43 -7.84
N GLU A 105 8.36 -1.37 -8.54
CA GLU A 105 8.72 -1.70 -9.92
C GLU A 105 8.24 -0.66 -10.92
N GLU A 106 7.05 -0.09 -10.73
CA GLU A 106 6.60 1.02 -11.56
C GLU A 106 7.54 2.23 -11.43
N GLU A 107 8.01 2.56 -10.21
CA GLU A 107 8.98 3.62 -10.00
C GLU A 107 10.32 3.33 -10.71
N ALA A 108 10.82 2.09 -10.58
CA ALA A 108 12.04 1.67 -11.26
C ALA A 108 11.89 1.74 -12.79
N GLU A 109 10.75 1.32 -13.33
CA GLU A 109 10.48 1.35 -14.76
C GLU A 109 10.29 2.78 -15.30
N ARG A 110 9.58 3.64 -14.56
CA ARG A 110 9.47 5.08 -14.87
C ARG A 110 10.84 5.72 -14.97
N LYS A 111 11.70 5.49 -13.97
CA LYS A 111 13.07 5.98 -13.94
C LYS A 111 13.89 5.48 -15.11
N ALA A 112 13.79 4.19 -15.45
CA ALA A 112 14.53 3.60 -16.58
C ALA A 112 14.11 4.19 -17.93
N ARG A 113 12.83 4.55 -18.08
CA ARG A 113 12.26 5.11 -19.32
C ARG A 113 12.37 6.63 -19.42
N GLY A 114 12.70 7.32 -18.33
CA GLY A 114 12.63 8.78 -18.25
C GLY A 114 11.19 9.30 -18.25
N ASP A 115 10.23 8.47 -17.84
CA ASP A 115 8.85 8.89 -17.62
C ASP A 115 8.76 9.70 -16.32
N ARG A 116 7.66 10.44 -16.13
CA ARG A 116 7.44 11.22 -14.89
C ARG A 116 7.44 10.29 -13.66
N PRO A 117 7.96 10.75 -12.50
CA PRO A 117 7.91 10.01 -11.23
C PRO A 117 6.49 9.58 -10.82
N LEU A 118 6.37 8.56 -9.95
CA LEU A 118 5.07 8.07 -9.50
C LEU A 118 4.33 9.08 -8.62
N ASP A 119 5.06 9.86 -7.81
CA ASP A 119 4.47 10.92 -6.97
C ASP A 119 3.89 12.08 -7.79
N GLU A 120 4.24 12.17 -9.07
CA GLU A 120 3.62 13.08 -10.01
C GLU A 120 2.40 12.49 -10.73
N ASP A 121 2.09 11.22 -10.52
CA ASP A 121 0.95 10.54 -11.12
C ASP A 121 -0.39 11.08 -10.56
N PRO A 122 -1.42 11.30 -11.40
CA PRO A 122 -2.71 11.83 -10.98
C PRO A 122 -3.37 11.04 -9.85
N GLU A 123 -3.26 9.70 -9.86
CA GLU A 123 -3.86 8.87 -8.81
C GLU A 123 -3.14 9.09 -7.47
N TYR A 124 -1.80 9.14 -7.50
CA TYR A 124 -0.99 9.41 -6.31
C TYR A 124 -1.25 10.82 -5.78
N LYS A 125 -1.28 11.83 -6.65
CA LYS A 125 -1.59 13.22 -6.27
C LYS A 125 -2.97 13.36 -5.67
N ALA A 126 -3.99 12.77 -6.29
CA ALA A 126 -5.35 12.80 -5.77
C ALA A 126 -5.44 12.16 -4.38
N PHE A 127 -4.70 11.06 -4.14
CA PHE A 127 -4.59 10.47 -2.80
C PHE A 127 -3.96 11.45 -1.79
N VAL A 128 -2.83 12.06 -2.15
CA VAL A 128 -2.14 13.02 -1.28
C VAL A 128 -3.02 14.22 -0.98
N ASP A 129 -3.66 14.79 -2.00
CA ASP A 129 -4.55 15.94 -1.87
C ASP A 129 -5.73 15.60 -0.94
N ALA A 130 -6.38 14.44 -1.12
CA ALA A 130 -7.47 14.00 -0.25
C ALA A 130 -7.01 13.76 1.20
N ALA A 131 -5.82 13.19 1.39
CA ALA A 131 -5.24 12.98 2.73
C ALA A 131 -4.91 14.31 3.42
N LEU A 132 -4.38 15.28 2.67
CA LEU A 132 -4.10 16.63 3.16
C LEU A 132 -5.39 17.39 3.49
N GLU A 133 -6.41 17.29 2.65
CA GLU A 133 -7.73 17.87 2.90
C GLU A 133 -8.35 17.31 4.20
N SER A 134 -8.31 15.99 4.40
CA SER A 134 -8.80 15.37 5.64
C SER A 134 -8.03 15.88 6.86
N LEU A 135 -6.70 15.94 6.79
CA LEU A 135 -5.86 16.45 7.87
C LEU A 135 -6.16 17.91 8.21
N LEU A 136 -6.34 18.76 7.19
CA LEU A 136 -6.68 20.17 7.38
C LEU A 136 -8.08 20.33 7.99
N ALA A 137 -9.04 19.52 7.57
CA ALA A 137 -10.39 19.51 8.13
C ALA A 137 -10.40 19.09 9.61
N GLU A 138 -9.65 18.05 9.97
CA GLU A 138 -9.50 17.57 11.35
C GLU A 138 -8.78 18.61 12.23
N GLY A 139 -7.74 19.26 11.70
CA GLY A 139 -7.03 20.35 12.37
C GLY A 139 -7.88 21.60 12.60
N ALA A 140 -8.73 21.95 11.63
CA ALA A 140 -9.68 23.05 11.77
C ALA A 140 -10.76 22.74 12.82
N ALA A 141 -11.23 21.48 12.89
CA ALA A 141 -12.18 21.04 13.92
C ALA A 141 -11.58 21.07 15.33
N THR A 142 -10.27 20.82 15.48
CA THR A 142 -9.56 20.90 16.77
C THR A 142 -9.27 22.34 17.20
N LEU A 143 -9.16 23.30 16.27
CA LEU A 143 -8.93 24.72 16.57
C LEU A 143 -10.23 25.54 16.74
N GLY A 144 -11.38 25.01 16.28
CA GLY A 144 -12.70 25.65 16.42
C GLY A 144 -13.45 25.36 17.72
N THR A 145 -12.82 24.67 18.69
CA THR A 145 -13.40 24.30 20.00
C THR A 145 -12.73 25.01 21.19
N GLY A 146 -12.01 26.10 20.94
CA GLY A 146 -11.40 26.97 21.95
C GLY A 146 -12.27 28.15 22.35
#